data_AF-A0A0M0L539-F1
#
_entry.id   AF-A0A0M0L539-F1
#
_cell.length_a   1.000
_cell.length_b   1.000
_cell.length_c   1.000
_cell.angle_alpha   90.00
_cell.angle_beta   90.00
_cell.angle_gamma   90.00
#
_symmetry.space_group_name_H-M   'P 1'
#
loop_
_entity.id
_entity.type
_entity.pdbx_description
1 polymer ?
#
loop_
_entity_poly.entity_id
_entity_poly.type
_entity_poly.pdbx_seq_one_letter_code
_entity_poly.pdbx_strand_id
1 'polypeptide(L)'
;MKQTLPVKNQMNGVFIHVTNLRASAEWYGNLLGLDIQLDQVSSPVYNLPVVGSTSLTLDDHTFDPHFIHTPSSNPIFNFYAPDIDEAYSYIKQHNIIVTREIERVEETAWFNIQDPDGNVMMICNC
;
A
#
# COMPACT_ATOMS: atom_id res chain seq x y z
N MET A 1 -22.94 6.03 -32.21
CA MET A 1 -23.06 5.92 -30.74
C MET A 1 -21.74 5.41 -30.21
N LYS A 2 -21.07 6.11 -29.27
CA LYS A 2 -19.84 5.58 -28.65
C LYS A 2 -20.22 4.33 -27.86
N GLN A 3 -19.66 3.18 -28.24
CA GLN A 3 -19.87 1.92 -27.55
C GLN A 3 -19.34 2.05 -26.12
N THR A 4 -20.22 2.04 -25.12
CA THR A 4 -19.80 2.03 -23.71
C THR A 4 -19.34 0.63 -23.36
N LEU A 5 -18.04 0.46 -23.15
CA LEU A 5 -17.49 -0.80 -22.64
C LEU A 5 -18.03 -1.05 -21.22
N PRO A 6 -18.34 -2.32 -20.88
CA PRO A 6 -18.88 -2.69 -19.56
C PRO A 6 -17.83 -2.63 -18.44
N VAL A 7 -16.55 -2.59 -18.80
CA VAL A 7 -15.41 -2.38 -17.88
C VAL A 7 -14.77 -1.04 -18.24
N LYS A 8 -14.62 -0.16 -17.24
CA LYS A 8 -14.00 1.16 -17.42
C LYS A 8 -12.48 1.02 -17.38
N ASN A 9 -11.79 1.81 -18.21
CA ASN A 9 -10.33 1.96 -18.13
C ASN A 9 -9.97 2.89 -16.96
N GLN A 10 -10.22 2.42 -15.73
CA GLN A 10 -10.01 3.15 -14.49
C GLN A 10 -9.78 2.15 -13.36
N MET A 11 -8.72 2.36 -12.58
CA MET A 11 -8.53 1.64 -11.33
C MET A 11 -9.48 2.20 -10.27
N ASN A 12 -10.22 1.33 -9.59
CA ASN A 12 -11.13 1.73 -8.53
C ASN A 12 -10.47 1.62 -7.14
N GLY A 13 -9.75 0.53 -6.88
CA GLY A 13 -9.10 0.30 -5.61
C GLY A 13 -8.09 -0.83 -5.66
N VAL A 14 -7.19 -0.84 -4.68
CA VAL A 14 -6.21 -1.89 -4.42
C VAL A 14 -6.54 -2.54 -3.07
N PHE A 15 -6.49 -3.87 -3.01
CA PHE A 15 -6.69 -4.65 -1.80
C PHE A 15 -5.34 -5.19 -1.33
N ILE A 16 -5.00 -4.96 -0.06
CA ILE A 16 -3.82 -5.49 0.60
C ILE A 16 -4.25 -6.53 1.60
N HIS A 17 -3.72 -7.74 1.46
CA HIS A 17 -4.04 -8.84 2.35
C HIS A 17 -3.14 -8.75 3.58
N VAL A 18 -3.75 -8.79 4.76
CA VAL A 18 -3.07 -8.60 6.03
C VAL A 18 -3.52 -9.66 7.03
N THR A 19 -2.70 -9.94 8.04
CA THR A 19 -3.04 -10.93 9.08
C THR A 19 -3.66 -10.29 10.32
N ASN A 20 -3.51 -8.98 10.50
CA ASN A 20 -4.09 -8.23 11.61
C ASN A 20 -4.49 -6.82 11.19
N LEU A 21 -5.79 -6.62 10.94
CA LEU A 21 -6.31 -5.37 10.38
C LEU A 21 -5.94 -4.11 11.19
N ARG A 22 -5.98 -4.18 12.52
CA ARG A 22 -5.67 -3.05 13.39
C ARG A 22 -4.17 -2.71 13.36
N ALA A 23 -3.32 -3.72 13.46
CA ALA A 23 -1.87 -3.53 13.41
C ALA A 23 -1.42 -2.98 12.04
N SER A 24 -1.99 -3.48 10.95
CA SER A 24 -1.68 -3.00 9.61
C SER A 24 -2.25 -1.59 9.39
N ALA A 25 -3.45 -1.28 9.86
CA ALA A 25 -4.00 0.08 9.80
C ALA A 25 -3.13 1.10 10.56
N GLU A 26 -2.65 0.75 11.75
CA GLU A 26 -1.68 1.57 12.50
C GLU A 26 -0.37 1.74 11.74
N TRP A 27 0.18 0.67 11.17
CA TRP A 27 1.43 0.72 10.41
C TRP A 27 1.34 1.61 9.16
N TYR A 28 0.30 1.45 8.35
CA TYR A 28 0.04 2.30 7.19
C TYR A 28 -0.27 3.74 7.60
N GLY A 29 -0.97 3.93 8.73
CA GLY A 29 -1.23 5.24 9.30
C GLY A 29 0.07 5.97 9.66
N ASN A 30 0.97 5.30 10.36
CA ASN A 30 2.28 5.85 10.71
C ASN A 30 3.15 6.14 9.47
N LEU A 31 3.15 5.24 8.47
CA LEU A 31 3.88 5.46 7.22
C LEU A 31 3.42 6.74 6.51
N LEU A 32 2.10 6.95 6.42
CA LEU A 32 1.48 8.00 5.61
C LEU A 32 1.13 9.27 6.41
N GLY A 33 1.42 9.31 7.71
CA GLY A 33 1.05 10.41 8.60
C GLY A 33 -0.48 10.57 8.76
N LEU A 34 -1.23 9.47 8.70
CA LEU A 34 -2.68 9.46 8.88
C LEU A 34 -3.03 9.25 10.36
N ASP A 35 -3.94 10.06 10.87
CA ASP A 35 -4.55 9.86 12.19
C ASP A 35 -5.66 8.80 12.11
N ILE A 36 -5.29 7.54 12.35
CA ILE A 36 -6.20 6.40 12.27
C ILE A 36 -6.90 6.19 13.62
N GLN A 37 -8.23 6.33 13.60
CA GLN A 37 -9.08 5.96 14.74
C GLN A 37 -9.19 4.43 14.83
N LEU A 38 -8.25 3.80 15.53
CA LEU A 38 -8.13 2.33 15.59
C LEU A 38 -9.38 1.65 16.15
N ASP A 39 -10.17 2.32 16.98
CA ASP A 39 -11.46 1.85 17.48
C ASP A 39 -12.52 1.68 16.38
N GLN A 40 -12.37 2.37 15.25
CA GLN A 40 -13.22 2.23 14.06
C GLN A 40 -12.69 1.20 13.03
N VAL A 41 -11.52 0.62 13.28
CA VAL A 41 -10.98 -0.46 12.45
C VAL A 41 -11.66 -1.77 12.84
N SER A 42 -12.48 -2.31 11.94
CA SER A 42 -13.25 -3.53 12.15
C SER A 42 -13.15 -4.47 10.95
N SER A 43 -12.98 -5.76 11.23
CA SER A 43 -13.01 -6.83 10.24
C SER A 43 -14.28 -6.83 9.39
N PRO A 44 -14.23 -7.34 8.14
CA PRO A 44 -13.05 -7.98 7.53
C PRO A 44 -12.13 -7.03 6.77
N VAL A 45 -12.60 -5.82 6.47
CA VAL A 45 -11.86 -4.86 5.64
C VAL A 45 -11.84 -3.47 6.25
N TYR A 46 -10.77 -2.74 6.00
CA TYR A 46 -10.63 -1.35 6.40
C TYR A 46 -10.10 -0.51 5.25
N ASN A 47 -10.80 0.57 4.90
CA ASN A 47 -10.36 1.50 3.87
C ASN A 47 -9.49 2.58 4.49
N LEU A 48 -8.24 2.67 4.07
CA LEU A 48 -7.35 3.75 4.47
C LEU A 48 -7.81 5.06 3.81
N PRO A 49 -7.81 6.19 4.55
CA PRO A 49 -8.24 7.49 4.04
C PRO A 49 -7.16 8.15 3.15
N VAL A 50 -6.70 7.44 2.11
CA VAL A 50 -5.74 7.95 1.13
C VAL A 50 -6.39 8.99 0.22
N VAL A 51 -5.59 9.93 -0.28
CA VAL A 51 -6.04 10.95 -1.23
C VAL A 51 -5.92 10.42 -2.67
N GLY A 52 -6.95 10.63 -3.48
CA GLY A 52 -6.95 10.27 -4.91
C GLY A 52 -8.25 9.63 -5.36
N SER A 53 -8.26 9.08 -6.58
CA SER A 53 -9.42 8.39 -7.15
C SER A 53 -9.43 6.88 -6.86
N THR A 54 -8.31 6.32 -6.40
CA THR A 54 -8.12 4.89 -6.14
C THR A 54 -8.10 4.65 -4.64
N SER A 55 -8.96 3.77 -4.14
CA SER A 55 -8.97 3.39 -2.72
C SER A 55 -7.85 2.41 -2.38
N LEU A 56 -7.41 2.42 -1.12
CA LEU A 56 -6.53 1.40 -0.55
C LEU A 56 -7.27 0.68 0.58
N THR A 57 -7.53 -0.61 0.41
CA THR A 57 -8.32 -1.42 1.32
C THR A 57 -7.44 -2.50 1.93
N LEU A 58 -7.37 -2.55 3.27
CA LEU A 58 -6.78 -3.66 4.01
C LEU A 58 -7.85 -4.76 4.18
N ASP A 59 -7.47 -6.02 3.99
CA ASP A 59 -8.37 -7.18 4.07
C ASP A 59 -7.74 -8.28 4.93
N ASP A 60 -8.37 -8.61 6.05
CA ASP A 60 -7.89 -9.61 7.00
C ASP A 60 -8.39 -11.03 6.75
N HIS A 61 -9.23 -11.22 5.72
CA HIS A 61 -9.79 -12.52 5.33
C HIS A 61 -10.50 -13.29 6.46
N THR A 62 -10.95 -12.63 7.52
CA THR A 62 -11.68 -13.30 8.63
C THR A 62 -12.97 -13.99 8.19
N PHE A 63 -13.49 -13.66 7.00
CA PHE A 63 -14.62 -14.33 6.37
C PHE A 63 -14.26 -15.63 5.63
N ASP A 64 -12.99 -15.87 5.32
CA ASP A 64 -12.52 -17.03 4.56
C ASP A 64 -11.56 -17.89 5.41
N PRO A 65 -12.06 -18.97 6.06
CA PRO A 65 -11.24 -19.85 6.87
C PRO A 65 -10.21 -20.66 6.07
N HIS A 66 -10.27 -20.63 4.74
CA HIS A 66 -9.33 -21.34 3.86
C HIS A 66 -8.27 -20.41 3.26
N PHE A 67 -8.32 -19.12 3.55
CA PHE A 67 -7.33 -18.18 3.07
C PHE A 67 -5.94 -18.53 3.59
N ILE A 68 -4.96 -18.59 2.68
CA ILE A 68 -3.55 -18.79 3.00
C ILE A 68 -2.80 -17.53 2.60
N HIS A 69 -2.34 -16.79 3.60
CA HIS A 69 -1.59 -15.57 3.37
C HIS A 69 -0.24 -15.87 2.71
N THR A 70 -0.08 -15.44 1.46
CA THR A 70 1.12 -15.66 0.63
C THR A 70 1.49 -14.38 -0.11
N PRO A 71 2.22 -13.45 0.53
CA PRO A 71 2.53 -12.15 -0.07
C PRO A 71 3.44 -12.30 -1.30
N SER A 72 3.25 -11.42 -2.28
CA SER A 72 4.12 -11.31 -3.46
C SER A 72 5.46 -10.67 -3.09
N SER A 73 6.56 -11.20 -3.63
CA SER A 73 7.89 -10.57 -3.53
C SER A 73 8.07 -9.36 -4.46
N ASN A 74 7.12 -9.14 -5.38
CA ASN A 74 7.09 -7.99 -6.29
C ASN A 74 6.12 -6.91 -5.77
N PRO A 75 6.39 -5.63 -6.08
CA PRO A 75 5.54 -4.53 -5.65
C PRO A 75 4.12 -4.67 -6.22
N ILE A 76 3.12 -4.56 -5.34
CA ILE A 76 1.70 -4.70 -5.69
C ILE A 76 1.03 -3.36 -6.05
N PHE A 77 1.58 -2.24 -5.59
CA PHE A 77 1.22 -0.88 -5.99
C PHE A 77 2.38 0.07 -5.65
N ASN A 78 2.23 1.37 -5.97
CA ASN A 78 3.19 2.40 -5.57
C ASN A 78 2.54 3.54 -4.78
N PHE A 79 3.31 4.13 -3.87
CA PHE A 79 3.04 5.45 -3.30
C PHE A 79 3.91 6.49 -3.99
N TYR A 80 3.36 7.69 -4.12
CA TYR A 80 4.03 8.84 -4.72
C TYR A 80 4.98 9.51 -3.73
N ALA A 81 6.22 9.75 -4.16
CA ALA A 81 7.25 10.48 -3.44
C ALA A 81 7.83 11.58 -4.33
N PRO A 82 7.43 12.86 -4.17
CA PRO A 82 7.90 13.94 -5.02
C PRO A 82 9.42 14.15 -4.95
N ASP A 83 10.01 13.92 -3.77
CA ASP A 83 11.45 13.80 -3.57
C ASP A 83 11.77 12.39 -3.09
N ILE A 84 12.48 11.63 -3.93
CA ILE A 84 12.76 10.22 -3.66
C ILE A 84 13.84 10.03 -2.58
N ASP A 85 14.76 10.98 -2.43
CA ASP A 85 15.87 10.90 -1.48
C ASP A 85 15.40 11.26 -0.06
N GLU A 86 14.50 12.24 0.05
CA GLU A 86 13.78 12.54 1.28
C GLU A 86 12.94 11.34 1.73
N ALA A 87 12.17 10.75 0.82
CA ALA A 87 11.34 9.58 1.10
C ALA A 87 12.18 8.38 1.54
N TYR A 88 13.30 8.10 0.86
CA TYR A 88 14.19 7.01 1.23
C TYR A 88 14.78 7.21 2.64
N SER A 89 15.19 8.44 2.97
CA SER A 89 15.69 8.80 4.30
C SER A 89 14.62 8.62 5.38
N TYR A 90 13.39 9.05 5.11
CA TYR A 90 12.23 8.88 5.99
C TYR A 90 11.98 7.40 6.31
N ILE A 91 11.96 6.54 5.29
CA ILE A 91 11.75 5.09 5.44
C ILE A 91 12.84 4.46 6.32
N LYS A 92 14.11 4.81 6.11
CA LYS A 92 15.22 4.29 6.94
C LYS A 92 15.11 4.75 8.39
N GLN A 93 14.73 6.01 8.64
CA GLN A 93 14.55 6.54 9.99
C GLN A 93 13.40 5.86 10.76
N HIS A 94 12.35 5.44 10.06
CA HIS A 94 11.23 4.68 10.62
C HIS A 94 11.49 3.18 10.75
N ASN A 95 12.72 2.72 10.45
CA ASN A 95 13.12 1.31 10.48
C ASN A 95 12.22 0.39 9.62
N ILE A 96 11.69 0.93 8.53
CA ILE A 96 10.90 0.15 7.57
C ILE A 96 11.87 -0.66 6.69
N ILE A 97 11.51 -1.91 6.41
CA ILE A 97 12.32 -2.83 5.61
C ILE A 97 12.35 -2.34 4.17
N VAL A 98 13.55 -2.03 3.67
CA VAL A 98 13.81 -1.79 2.25
C VAL A 98 14.16 -3.12 1.60
N THR A 99 13.31 -3.61 0.69
CA THR A 99 13.50 -4.88 -0.03
C THR A 99 14.24 -4.70 -1.35
N ARG A 100 14.24 -3.48 -1.89
CA ARG A 100 15.03 -3.08 -3.05
C ARG A 100 15.57 -1.69 -2.82
N GLU A 101 16.88 -1.56 -2.93
CA GLU A 101 17.58 -0.28 -2.82
C GLU A 101 17.19 0.68 -3.95
N ILE A 102 17.45 1.97 -3.75
CA ILE A 102 17.03 3.02 -4.67
C ILE A 102 17.66 2.86 -6.06
N GLU A 103 16.82 2.92 -7.08
CA GLU A 103 17.19 2.85 -8.49
C GLU A 103 16.73 4.10 -9.23
N ARG A 104 17.45 4.44 -10.29
CA ARG A 104 17.24 5.65 -11.09
C ARG A 104 17.40 5.32 -12.57
N VAL A 105 16.39 5.67 -13.37
CA VAL A 105 16.40 5.55 -14.83
C VAL A 105 15.76 6.82 -15.39
N GLU A 106 16.54 7.60 -16.13
CA GLU A 106 16.14 8.92 -16.62
C GLU A 106 15.63 9.81 -15.48
N GLU A 107 14.41 10.33 -15.57
CA GLU A 107 13.78 11.20 -14.56
C GLU A 107 13.01 10.40 -13.49
N THR A 108 12.97 9.07 -13.61
CA THR A 108 12.22 8.18 -12.72
C THR A 108 13.16 7.54 -11.70
N ALA A 109 12.75 7.58 -10.45
CA ALA A 109 13.45 6.98 -9.33
C ALA A 109 12.48 6.26 -8.40
N TRP A 110 12.89 5.10 -7.91
CA TRP A 110 12.06 4.29 -7.04
C TRP A 110 12.89 3.39 -6.12
N PHE A 111 12.26 2.89 -5.07
CA PHE A 111 12.75 1.80 -4.23
C PHE A 111 11.56 0.99 -3.71
N ASN A 112 11.81 -0.19 -3.13
CA ASN A 112 10.74 -1.02 -2.59
C ASN A 112 10.85 -1.16 -1.08
N ILE A 113 9.70 -1.13 -0.42
CA ILE A 113 9.55 -1.37 1.01
C ILE A 113 8.65 -2.57 1.25
N GLN A 114 8.66 -3.07 2.48
CA GLN A 114 7.82 -4.17 2.93
C GLN A 114 7.08 -3.82 4.21
N ASP A 115 5.80 -4.17 4.26
CA ASP A 115 4.96 -4.07 5.45
C ASP A 115 5.17 -5.28 6.42
N PRO A 116 4.59 -5.28 7.63
CA PRO A 116 4.76 -6.37 8.59
C PRO A 116 4.22 -7.73 8.12
N ASP A 117 3.29 -7.72 7.17
CA ASP A 117 2.67 -8.90 6.59
C ASP A 117 3.52 -9.47 5.42
N GLY A 118 4.52 -8.72 4.95
CA GLY A 118 5.41 -9.13 3.88
C GLY A 118 5.01 -8.58 2.50
N ASN A 119 3.94 -7.79 2.42
CA ASN A 119 3.52 -7.14 1.19
C ASN A 119 4.58 -6.13 0.76
N VAL A 120 4.94 -6.16 -0.52
CA VAL A 120 5.93 -5.24 -1.09
C VAL A 120 5.22 -4.08 -1.76
N MET A 121 5.61 -2.85 -1.43
CA MET A 121 5.17 -1.64 -2.13
C MET A 121 6.36 -0.90 -2.72
N MET A 122 6.11 -0.22 -3.83
CA MET A 122 7.08 0.70 -4.42
C MET A 122 6.85 2.12 -3.89
N ILE A 123 7.93 2.86 -3.64
CA ILE A 123 7.90 4.31 -3.47
C ILE A 123 8.52 4.91 -4.72
N CYS A 124 7.79 5.76 -5.44
CA CYS A 124 8.16 6.24 -6.78
C CYS A 124 7.86 7.74 -6.95
N ASN A 125 8.71 8.45 -7.71
CA ASN A 125 8.53 9.88 -7.99
C ASN A 125 7.64 10.22 -9.19
N CYS A 126 7.02 9.22 -9.82
CA CYS A 126 6.11 9.40 -10.95
C CYS A 126 5.03 8.30 -11.03
#